data_AF-A0A8S3UTG3-F1
#
_entry.id   AF-A0A8S3UTG3-F1
#
_cell.length_a   1.000
_cell.length_b   1.000
_cell.length_c   1.000
_cell.angle_alpha   90.00
_cell.angle_beta   90.00
_cell.angle_gamma   90.00
#
_symmetry.space_group_name_H-M   'P 1'
#
loop_
_entity.id
_entity.type
_entity.pdbx_description
1 polymer ?
#
loop_
_entity_poly.entity_id
_entity_poly.type
_entity_poly.pdbx_seq_one_letter_code
_entity_poly.pdbx_strand_id
1 'polypeptide(L)'
;MEQSVRSYERCSYLTSLNDFLSSVRLQEFSEKERKTWQSYTFKTRNTYKERFDEIMKLIIGILFPNDVDEVIEDIKCSKQLNEENRTGHTEYKDIVTSYRKAESWQQGRQVLSVLASRMSFKDLLSLLPEVTSHRYYAALSHSKKIGPALPIPEKKLHRQKLDPERLDSFLDFITSSHVVRDLPFGEKN
;
A
#
# COMPACT_ATOMS: atom_id res chain seq x y z
N MET A 1 -0.56 14.27 -43.17
CA MET A 1 0.43 15.37 -43.20
C MET A 1 1.18 15.50 -41.86
N GLU A 2 0.52 15.44 -40.70
CA GLU A 2 1.18 15.57 -39.37
C GLU A 2 2.32 14.59 -39.08
N GLN A 3 2.21 13.32 -39.50
CA GLN A 3 3.27 12.32 -39.28
C GLN A 3 4.55 12.62 -40.08
N SER A 4 4.41 13.25 -41.26
CA SER A 4 5.54 13.65 -42.11
C SER A 4 6.29 14.86 -41.50
N VAL A 5 5.54 15.83 -40.97
CA VAL A 5 6.09 17.02 -40.29
C VAL A 5 6.86 16.64 -39.02
N ARG A 6 6.30 15.75 -38.19
CA ARG A 6 7.01 15.24 -36.99
C ARG A 6 8.28 14.45 -37.33
N SER A 7 8.30 13.77 -38.47
CA SER A 7 9.50 13.06 -38.92
C SER A 7 10.59 14.04 -39.33
N TYR A 8 10.24 15.12 -40.04
CA TYR A 8 11.18 16.15 -40.49
C TYR A 8 11.79 16.92 -39.32
N GLU A 9 10.96 17.37 -38.36
CA GLU A 9 11.44 18.08 -37.15
C GLU A 9 12.40 17.21 -36.33
N ARG A 10 12.06 15.92 -36.18
CA ARG A 10 12.92 14.96 -35.49
C ARG A 10 14.29 14.83 -36.14
N CYS A 11 14.38 14.75 -37.46
CA CYS A 11 15.65 14.66 -38.18
C CYS A 11 16.49 15.93 -37.95
N SER A 12 15.86 17.11 -37.99
CA SER A 12 16.54 18.39 -37.70
C SER A 12 17.16 18.43 -36.29
N TYR A 13 16.40 18.06 -35.26
CA TYR A 13 16.91 18.03 -33.88
C TYR A 13 18.02 16.98 -33.67
N LEU A 14 17.97 15.85 -34.40
CA LEU A 14 19.02 14.84 -34.34
C LEU A 14 20.33 15.35 -34.95
N THR A 15 20.27 16.12 -36.04
CA THR A 15 21.46 16.76 -36.61
C THR A 15 22.09 17.72 -35.60
N SER A 16 21.32 18.62 -35.00
CA SER A 16 21.83 19.56 -33.99
C SER A 16 22.41 18.84 -32.77
N LEU A 17 21.81 17.73 -32.34
CA LEU A 17 22.34 16.92 -31.26
C LEU A 17 23.65 16.23 -31.65
N ASN A 18 23.74 15.68 -32.86
CA ASN A 18 24.97 15.05 -33.34
C ASN A 18 26.11 16.07 -33.46
N ASP A 19 25.83 17.29 -33.94
CA ASP A 19 26.81 18.39 -33.97
C ASP A 19 27.34 18.70 -32.57
N PHE A 20 26.44 18.78 -31.57
CA PHE A 20 26.81 18.96 -30.18
C PHE A 20 27.65 17.80 -29.65
N LEU A 21 27.26 16.55 -29.90
CA LEU A 21 28.01 15.36 -29.46
C LEU A 21 29.41 15.32 -30.07
N SER A 22 29.54 15.71 -31.33
CA SER A 22 30.83 15.80 -32.02
C SER A 22 31.73 16.89 -31.43
N SER A 23 31.17 18.00 -30.97
CA SER A 23 31.92 19.03 -30.23
C SER A 23 32.48 18.50 -28.89
N VAL A 24 31.74 17.60 -28.23
CA VAL A 24 32.12 16.98 -26.94
C VAL A 24 32.92 15.68 -27.13
N ARG A 25 33.25 15.30 -28.38
CA ARG A 25 33.97 14.06 -28.76
C ARG A 25 33.25 12.77 -28.37
N LEU A 26 31.92 12.81 -28.30
CA LEU A 26 31.09 11.62 -28.14
C LEU A 26 30.68 11.03 -29.49
N GLN A 27 30.37 9.73 -29.49
CA GLN A 27 29.93 9.05 -30.70
C GLN A 27 28.53 9.51 -31.12
N GLU A 28 28.41 9.95 -32.37
CA GLU A 28 27.14 10.34 -32.98
C GLU A 28 26.11 9.20 -33.03
N PHE A 29 24.84 9.56 -33.02
CA PHE A 29 23.76 8.61 -33.25
C PHE A 29 23.51 8.42 -34.73
N SER A 30 23.55 7.17 -35.19
CA SER A 30 23.14 6.83 -36.55
C SER A 30 21.64 7.01 -36.75
N GLU A 31 21.26 7.63 -37.85
CA GLU A 31 19.88 7.79 -38.30
C GLU A 31 19.28 6.49 -38.88
N LYS A 32 20.15 5.52 -39.23
CA LYS A 32 19.72 4.25 -39.84
C LYS A 32 18.92 3.41 -38.84
N GLU A 33 17.61 3.42 -39.05
CA GLU A 33 16.60 2.51 -38.50
C GLU A 33 16.66 2.30 -36.98
N ARG A 34 16.28 3.34 -36.22
CA ARG A 34 15.94 3.14 -34.82
C ARG A 34 14.69 2.27 -34.72
N LYS A 35 14.90 0.98 -34.47
CA LYS A 35 13.84 0.03 -34.16
C LYS A 35 13.22 0.34 -32.78
N THR A 36 12.06 -0.25 -32.50
CA THR A 36 11.41 -0.13 -31.19
C THR A 36 12.34 -0.63 -30.09
N TRP A 37 12.32 -0.02 -28.90
CA TRP A 37 13.21 -0.39 -27.80
C TRP A 37 13.19 -1.89 -27.48
N GLN A 38 12.01 -2.50 -27.60
CA GLN A 38 11.78 -3.94 -27.38
C GLN A 38 12.42 -4.87 -28.41
N SER A 39 12.86 -4.36 -29.56
CA SER A 39 13.50 -5.16 -30.61
C SER A 39 15.02 -5.29 -30.45
N TYR A 40 15.67 -4.45 -29.63
CA TYR A 40 17.11 -4.54 -29.40
C TYR A 40 17.46 -5.72 -28.48
N THR A 41 18.64 -6.30 -28.72
CA THR A 41 19.23 -7.30 -27.81
C THR A 41 19.58 -6.67 -26.46
N PHE A 42 19.68 -7.50 -25.41
CA PHE A 42 20.07 -7.03 -24.09
C PHE A 42 21.40 -6.27 -24.09
N LYS A 43 22.40 -6.81 -24.80
CA LYS A 43 23.72 -6.17 -24.95
C LYS A 43 23.60 -4.78 -25.56
N THR A 44 22.90 -4.68 -26.70
CA THR A 44 22.68 -3.40 -27.39
C THR A 44 21.94 -2.39 -26.51
N ARG A 45 20.91 -2.82 -25.76
CA ARG A 45 20.20 -1.94 -24.82
C ARG A 45 21.11 -1.44 -23.71
N ASN A 46 21.98 -2.30 -23.16
CA ASN A 46 22.88 -1.89 -22.10
C ASN A 46 23.90 -0.86 -22.59
N THR A 47 24.48 -1.08 -23.78
CA THR A 47 25.36 -0.11 -24.42
C THR A 47 24.66 1.23 -24.67
N TYR A 48 23.40 1.22 -25.11
CA TYR A 48 22.64 2.47 -25.23
C TYR A 48 22.38 3.13 -23.87
N LYS A 49 22.06 2.36 -22.82
CA LYS A 49 21.86 2.89 -21.47
C LYS A 49 23.11 3.60 -20.95
N GLU A 50 24.27 2.96 -21.04
CA GLU A 50 25.55 3.53 -20.63
C GLU A 50 25.83 4.84 -21.37
N ARG A 51 25.64 4.86 -22.69
CA ARG A 51 25.80 6.08 -23.50
C ARG A 51 24.84 7.20 -23.10
N PHE A 52 23.58 6.87 -22.85
CA PHE A 52 22.61 7.87 -22.41
C PHE A 52 22.96 8.41 -21.03
N ASP A 53 23.47 7.58 -20.13
CA ASP A 53 23.93 8.01 -18.81
C ASP A 53 25.09 9.00 -18.92
N GLU A 54 26.07 8.72 -19.79
CA GLU A 54 27.18 9.64 -20.08
C GLU A 54 26.69 10.99 -20.64
N ILE A 55 25.79 10.96 -21.62
CA ILE A 55 25.22 12.18 -22.22
C ILE A 55 24.43 12.99 -21.19
N MET A 56 23.62 12.32 -20.36
CA MET A 56 22.85 12.98 -19.32
C MET A 56 23.76 13.65 -18.29
N LYS A 57 24.82 12.98 -17.85
CA LYS A 57 25.82 13.55 -16.94
C LYS A 57 26.49 14.79 -17.54
N LEU A 58 26.81 14.77 -18.83
CA LEU A 58 27.42 15.91 -19.50
C LEU A 58 26.46 17.10 -19.60
N ILE A 59 25.20 16.86 -20.01
CA ILE A 59 24.19 17.92 -20.10
C ILE A 59 23.95 18.53 -18.72
N ILE A 60 23.81 17.70 -17.68
CA ILE A 60 23.64 18.17 -16.31
C ILE A 60 24.88 18.92 -15.84
N GLY A 61 26.09 18.46 -16.16
CA GLY A 61 27.34 19.17 -15.85
C GLY A 61 27.49 20.53 -16.53
N ILE A 62 26.89 20.72 -17.71
CA ILE A 62 26.84 22.02 -18.39
C ILE A 62 25.86 22.97 -17.69
N LEU A 63 24.72 22.45 -17.22
CA LEU A 63 23.67 23.24 -16.58
C LEU A 63 23.97 23.54 -15.10
N PHE A 64 24.54 22.56 -14.39
CA PHE A 64 24.79 22.54 -12.95
C PHE A 64 26.19 21.98 -12.67
N PRO A 65 27.26 22.78 -12.84
CA PRO A 65 28.64 22.29 -12.76
C PRO A 65 29.05 21.70 -11.40
N ASN A 66 28.42 22.15 -10.31
CA ASN A 66 28.79 21.76 -8.95
C ASN A 66 27.87 20.68 -8.36
N ASP A 67 26.66 20.50 -8.90
CA ASP A 67 25.58 19.75 -8.26
C ASP A 67 25.12 18.56 -9.14
N VAL A 68 26.00 18.05 -10.00
CA VAL A 68 25.66 17.00 -10.99
C VAL A 68 25.09 15.77 -10.32
N ASP A 69 25.75 15.27 -9.28
CA ASP A 69 25.34 14.05 -8.58
C ASP A 69 24.06 14.27 -7.78
N GLU A 70 23.89 15.44 -7.15
CA GLU A 70 22.68 15.79 -6.38
C GLU A 70 21.45 15.87 -7.31
N VAL A 71 21.58 16.52 -8.47
CA VAL A 71 20.51 16.60 -9.46
C VAL A 71 20.16 15.23 -10.04
N ILE A 72 21.16 14.37 -10.28
CA ILE A 72 20.93 13.00 -10.76
C ILE A 72 20.18 12.19 -9.71
N GLU A 73 20.55 12.29 -8.43
CA GLU A 73 19.86 11.61 -7.34
C GLU A 73 18.44 12.13 -7.15
N ASP A 74 18.20 13.44 -7.18
CA ASP A 74 16.85 14.03 -7.13
C ASP A 74 15.96 13.55 -8.29
N ILE A 75 16.51 13.44 -9.51
CA ILE A 75 15.80 12.91 -10.67
C ILE A 75 15.47 11.42 -10.49
N LYS A 76 16.37 10.61 -9.91
CA LYS A 76 16.11 9.19 -9.62
C LYS A 76 15.06 9.05 -8.51
N CYS A 77 15.19 9.80 -7.42
CA CYS A 77 14.27 9.78 -6.29
C CYS A 77 12.85 10.23 -6.70
N SER A 78 12.72 11.25 -7.55
CA SER A 78 11.40 11.65 -8.08
C SER A 78 10.71 10.53 -8.88
N LYS A 79 11.47 9.65 -9.54
CA LYS A 79 10.92 8.48 -10.23
C LYS A 79 10.61 7.34 -9.27
N GLN A 80 11.42 7.11 -8.25
CA GLN A 80 11.11 6.16 -7.17
C GLN A 80 9.83 6.54 -6.44
N LEU A 81 9.65 7.81 -6.05
CA LEU A 81 8.40 8.27 -5.43
C LEU A 81 7.18 8.08 -6.35
N ASN A 82 7.35 8.22 -7.66
CA ASN A 82 6.28 8.01 -8.65
C ASN A 82 6.03 6.52 -8.99
N GLU A 83 7.05 5.65 -8.90
CA GLU A 83 6.92 4.20 -9.06
C GLU A 83 6.45 3.51 -7.79
N GLU A 84 6.81 4.00 -6.60
CA GLU A 84 6.23 3.61 -5.30
C GLU A 84 4.75 3.97 -5.25
N ASN A 85 4.31 5.08 -5.87
CA ASN A 85 2.89 5.35 -6.05
C ASN A 85 2.17 4.35 -6.99
N ARG A 86 2.89 3.50 -7.74
CA ARG A 86 2.31 2.49 -8.66
C ARG A 86 2.63 1.03 -8.27
N THR A 87 3.62 0.80 -7.42
CA THR A 87 4.09 -0.53 -6.98
C THR A 87 4.44 -0.60 -5.48
N GLY A 88 4.07 0.42 -4.70
CA GLY A 88 4.42 0.64 -3.30
C GLY A 88 3.69 -0.27 -2.32
N HIS A 89 3.93 -1.56 -2.44
CA HIS A 89 3.33 -2.56 -1.57
C HIS A 89 4.37 -3.48 -0.93
N THR A 90 5.67 -3.29 -1.21
CA THR A 90 6.75 -4.07 -0.60
C THR A 90 6.74 -3.95 0.93
N GLU A 91 6.47 -2.76 1.45
CA GLU A 91 6.41 -2.46 2.89
C GLU A 91 5.27 -3.18 3.62
N TYR A 92 4.23 -3.58 2.88
CA TYR A 92 3.03 -4.21 3.45
C TYR A 92 2.92 -5.70 3.10
N LYS A 93 3.90 -6.29 2.41
CA LYS A 93 3.90 -7.71 2.00
C LYS A 93 3.72 -8.66 3.19
N ASP A 94 4.44 -8.41 4.28
CA ASP A 94 4.39 -9.26 5.46
C ASP A 94 3.03 -9.18 6.17
N ILE A 95 2.41 -8.00 6.16
CA ILE A 95 1.07 -7.79 6.74
C ILE A 95 0.00 -8.45 5.86
N VAL A 96 0.10 -8.33 4.54
CA VAL A 96 -0.80 -8.98 3.58
C VAL A 96 -0.71 -10.50 3.68
N THR A 97 0.50 -11.05 3.75
CA THR A 97 0.69 -12.50 3.92
C THR A 97 0.16 -12.99 5.27
N SER A 98 0.36 -12.22 6.35
CA SER A 98 -0.19 -12.52 7.67
C SER A 98 -1.73 -12.50 7.67
N TYR A 99 -2.35 -11.55 6.98
CA TYR A 99 -3.81 -11.48 6.84
C TYR A 99 -4.37 -12.71 6.09
N ARG A 100 -3.71 -13.14 5.01
CA ARG A 100 -4.11 -14.33 4.24
C ARG A 100 -3.94 -15.64 5.00
N LYS A 101 -3.01 -15.68 5.96
CA LYS A 101 -2.78 -16.84 6.84
C LYS A 101 -3.67 -16.84 8.08
N ALA A 102 -4.47 -15.81 8.32
CA ALA A 102 -5.31 -15.74 9.50
C ALA A 102 -6.40 -16.82 9.47
N GLU A 103 -6.53 -17.59 10.56
CA GLU A 103 -7.50 -18.69 10.67
C GLU A 103 -8.89 -18.17 11.05
N SER A 104 -8.95 -17.10 11.84
CA SER A 104 -10.19 -16.49 12.29
C SER A 104 -10.35 -15.06 11.80
N TRP A 105 -11.61 -14.62 11.69
CA TRP A 105 -11.92 -13.23 11.40
C TRP A 105 -11.37 -12.29 12.47
N GLN A 106 -11.34 -12.68 13.74
CA GLN A 106 -10.76 -11.85 14.80
C GLN A 106 -9.27 -11.57 14.56
N GLN A 107 -8.50 -12.61 14.25
CA GLN A 107 -7.07 -12.48 13.91
C GLN A 107 -6.89 -11.66 12.62
N GLY A 108 -7.66 -11.96 11.57
CA GLY A 108 -7.63 -11.21 10.32
C GLY A 108 -7.96 -9.73 10.51
N ARG A 109 -8.95 -9.41 11.35
CA ARG A 109 -9.31 -8.03 11.69
C ARG A 109 -8.19 -7.30 12.43
N GLN A 110 -7.47 -7.96 13.34
CA GLN A 110 -6.33 -7.37 14.04
C GLN A 110 -5.22 -7.01 13.06
N VAL A 111 -4.83 -7.93 12.19
CA VAL A 111 -3.80 -7.68 11.16
C VAL A 111 -4.27 -6.59 10.18
N LEU A 112 -5.50 -6.67 9.69
CA LEU A 112 -6.09 -5.70 8.76
C LEU A 112 -6.18 -4.29 9.36
N SER A 113 -6.32 -4.17 10.68
CA SER A 113 -6.42 -2.88 11.37
C SER A 113 -5.14 -2.04 11.24
N VAL A 114 -3.98 -2.67 11.00
CA VAL A 114 -2.71 -1.99 10.73
C VAL A 114 -2.74 -1.27 9.38
N LEU A 115 -3.30 -1.92 8.35
CA LEU A 115 -3.45 -1.31 7.03
C LEU A 115 -4.54 -0.25 7.05
N ALA A 116 -5.70 -0.58 7.62
CA ALA A 116 -6.84 0.33 7.66
C ALA A 116 -6.54 1.66 8.40
N SER A 117 -5.60 1.68 9.34
CA SER A 117 -5.19 2.91 10.03
C SER A 117 -4.29 3.82 9.20
N ARG A 118 -3.65 3.31 8.14
CA ARG A 118 -2.63 3.99 7.35
C ARG A 118 -3.07 4.35 5.93
N MET A 119 -4.05 3.66 5.37
CA MET A 119 -4.47 3.84 3.98
C MET A 119 -5.98 3.82 3.81
N SER A 120 -6.46 4.42 2.72
CA SER A 120 -7.88 4.44 2.40
C SER A 120 -8.36 3.08 1.90
N PHE A 121 -9.68 2.87 1.87
CA PHE A 121 -10.25 1.63 1.31
C PHE A 121 -9.85 1.43 -0.16
N LYS A 122 -9.75 2.52 -0.94
CA LYS A 122 -9.38 2.46 -2.35
C LYS A 122 -7.95 1.94 -2.54
N ASP A 123 -7.02 2.42 -1.70
CA ASP A 123 -5.61 2.02 -1.75
C ASP A 123 -5.42 0.61 -1.17
N LEU A 124 -6.27 0.21 -0.22
CA LEU A 124 -6.25 -1.15 0.31
C LEU A 124 -6.72 -2.19 -0.72
N LEU A 125 -7.63 -1.82 -1.63
CA LEU A 125 -8.09 -2.72 -2.69
C LEU A 125 -7.01 -3.07 -3.72
N SER A 126 -5.98 -2.23 -3.91
CA SER A 126 -4.85 -2.60 -4.76
C SER A 126 -3.95 -3.66 -4.12
N LEU A 127 -3.95 -3.75 -2.79
CA LEU A 127 -3.22 -4.76 -2.01
C LEU A 127 -4.01 -6.06 -1.82
N LEU A 128 -5.28 -5.92 -1.44
CA LEU A 128 -6.17 -6.98 -0.98
C LEU A 128 -7.53 -6.83 -1.66
N PRO A 129 -7.66 -7.21 -2.94
CA PRO A 129 -8.92 -7.13 -3.67
C PRO A 129 -10.01 -8.02 -3.06
N GLU A 130 -9.65 -9.02 -2.26
CA GLU A 130 -10.57 -9.89 -1.53
C GLU A 130 -11.28 -9.22 -0.34
N VAL A 131 -10.87 -8.01 0.08
CA VAL A 131 -11.42 -7.33 1.26
C VAL A 131 -12.67 -6.55 0.91
N THR A 132 -13.76 -6.82 1.64
CA THR A 132 -15.00 -6.06 1.51
C THR A 132 -14.96 -4.76 2.31
N SER A 133 -15.75 -3.77 1.87
CA SER A 133 -15.94 -2.48 2.57
C SER A 133 -16.30 -2.68 4.06
N HIS A 134 -17.19 -3.63 4.35
CA HIS A 134 -17.55 -3.98 5.73
C HIS A 134 -16.33 -4.42 6.57
N ARG A 135 -15.48 -5.30 6.03
CA ARG A 135 -14.28 -5.78 6.73
C ARG A 135 -13.27 -4.65 6.96
N TYR A 136 -13.11 -3.76 5.98
CA TYR A 136 -12.30 -2.56 6.09
C TYR A 136 -12.78 -1.65 7.23
N TYR A 137 -14.05 -1.26 7.25
CA TYR A 137 -14.58 -0.36 8.28
C TYR A 137 -14.58 -1.01 9.67
N ALA A 138 -14.79 -2.32 9.76
CA ALA A 138 -14.66 -3.05 11.01
C ALA A 138 -13.22 -3.00 11.56
N ALA A 139 -12.21 -3.15 10.68
CA ALA A 139 -10.80 -3.05 11.05
C ALA A 139 -10.38 -1.61 11.39
N LEU A 140 -10.88 -0.61 10.65
CA LEU A 140 -10.68 0.81 10.95
C LEU A 140 -11.26 1.18 12.31
N SER A 141 -12.49 0.73 12.60
CA SER A 141 -13.15 0.91 13.90
C SER A 141 -12.36 0.26 15.02
N HIS A 142 -11.84 -0.95 14.78
CA HIS A 142 -10.95 -1.64 15.72
C HIS A 142 -9.68 -0.83 16.02
N SER A 143 -9.01 -0.33 14.99
CA SER A 143 -7.82 0.51 15.16
C SER A 143 -8.09 1.77 15.96
N LYS A 144 -9.28 2.38 15.82
CA LYS A 144 -9.65 3.60 16.56
C LYS A 144 -9.99 3.33 18.02
N LYS A 145 -10.58 2.17 18.33
CA LYS A 145 -11.09 1.85 19.67
C LYS A 145 -10.07 1.15 20.56
N ILE A 146 -9.34 0.18 20.01
CA ILE A 146 -8.40 -0.67 20.75
C ILE A 146 -6.97 -0.27 20.40
N GLY A 147 -6.73 -0.06 19.11
CA GLY A 147 -5.41 0.21 18.54
C GLY A 147 -5.07 -0.79 17.43
N PRO A 148 -4.12 -0.43 16.55
CA PRO A 148 -3.71 -1.30 15.45
C PRO A 148 -2.98 -2.54 15.98
N ALA A 149 -3.25 -3.71 15.39
CA ALA A 149 -2.67 -5.03 15.74
C ALA A 149 -2.92 -5.54 17.17
N LEU A 150 -3.67 -4.82 18.00
CA LEU A 150 -3.86 -5.22 19.40
C LEU A 150 -4.96 -6.29 19.54
N PRO A 151 -4.79 -7.28 20.43
CA PRO A 151 -5.85 -8.23 20.70
C PRO A 151 -7.02 -7.56 21.42
N ILE A 152 -8.22 -8.05 21.15
CA ILE A 152 -9.40 -7.64 21.93
C ILE A 152 -9.27 -8.31 23.31
N PRO A 153 -9.35 -7.57 24.42
CA PRO A 153 -9.34 -8.19 25.73
C PRO A 153 -10.54 -9.14 25.86
N GLU A 154 -10.26 -10.43 26.06
CA GLU A 154 -11.30 -11.42 26.30
C GLU A 154 -11.97 -11.12 27.64
N LYS A 155 -13.20 -10.64 27.59
CA LYS A 155 -14.03 -10.56 28.79
C LYS A 155 -14.39 -11.99 29.17
N LYS A 156 -13.77 -12.52 30.24
CA LYS A 156 -14.15 -13.79 30.83
C LYS A 156 -15.64 -13.74 31.19
N LEU A 157 -16.46 -14.44 30.41
CA LEU A 157 -17.87 -14.60 30.70
C LEU A 157 -17.99 -15.65 31.80
N HIS A 158 -18.14 -15.19 33.04
CA HIS A 158 -18.52 -16.07 34.14
C HIS A 158 -19.97 -16.50 33.93
N ARG A 159 -20.17 -17.71 33.39
CA ARG A 159 -21.48 -18.36 33.35
C ARG A 159 -21.75 -18.94 34.74
N GLN A 160 -22.61 -18.30 35.50
CA GLN A 160 -23.11 -18.84 36.74
C GLN A 160 -24.37 -19.66 36.45
N LYS A 161 -24.37 -20.94 36.84
CA LYS A 161 -25.59 -21.76 36.81
C LYS A 161 -26.46 -21.32 37.99
N LEU A 162 -27.66 -20.84 37.70
CA LEU A 162 -28.67 -20.59 38.71
C LEU A 162 -29.26 -21.93 39.14
N ASP A 163 -29.51 -22.06 40.44
CA ASP A 163 -30.20 -23.22 41.01
C ASP A 163 -31.67 -23.19 40.55
N PRO A 164 -32.16 -24.21 39.81
CA PRO A 164 -33.51 -24.21 39.25
C PRO A 164 -34.58 -24.08 40.33
N GLU A 165 -34.40 -24.71 41.51
CA GLU A 165 -35.38 -24.66 42.59
C GLU A 165 -35.54 -23.24 43.16
N ARG A 166 -34.43 -22.50 43.26
CA ARG A 166 -34.43 -21.09 43.67
C ARG A 166 -35.04 -20.19 42.59
N LEU A 167 -34.83 -20.52 41.31
CA LEU A 167 -35.40 -19.78 40.20
C LEU A 167 -36.92 -19.94 40.16
N ASP A 168 -37.43 -21.16 40.27
CA ASP A 168 -38.87 -21.44 40.27
C ASP A 168 -39.55 -20.75 41.47
N SER A 169 -38.96 -20.84 42.66
CA SER A 169 -39.44 -20.13 43.85
C SER A 169 -39.48 -18.60 43.65
N PHE A 170 -38.46 -18.05 42.98
CA PHE A 170 -38.42 -16.62 42.66
C PHE A 170 -39.49 -16.23 41.64
N LEU A 171 -39.69 -17.06 40.61
CA LEU A 171 -40.70 -16.85 39.57
C LEU A 171 -42.11 -16.91 40.18
N ASP A 172 -42.39 -17.87 41.05
CA ASP A 172 -43.66 -17.98 41.77
C ASP A 172 -43.92 -16.76 42.65
N PHE A 173 -42.88 -16.25 43.33
CA PHE A 173 -42.99 -15.04 44.14
C PHE A 173 -43.34 -13.80 43.30
N ILE A 174 -42.63 -13.53 42.21
CA ILE A 174 -42.86 -12.32 41.40
C ILE A 174 -44.15 -12.39 40.57
N THR A 175 -44.65 -13.59 40.27
CA THR A 175 -45.88 -13.79 39.49
C THR A 175 -47.12 -14.00 40.36
N SER A 176 -46.95 -14.18 41.68
CA SER A 176 -48.07 -14.27 42.62
C SER A 176 -48.86 -12.95 42.66
N SER A 177 -50.19 -13.07 42.56
CA SER A 177 -51.12 -11.94 42.71
C SER A 177 -51.23 -11.41 44.14
N HIS A 178 -50.61 -12.11 45.10
CA HIS A 178 -50.63 -11.74 46.52
C HIS A 178 -49.35 -10.97 46.86
N VAL A 179 -49.50 -9.80 47.50
CA VAL A 179 -48.36 -9.04 48.04
C VAL A 179 -47.79 -9.79 49.25
N VAL A 180 -46.88 -10.73 49.00
CA VAL A 180 -46.16 -11.45 50.05
C VAL A 180 -45.04 -10.53 50.55
N ARG A 181 -45.08 -10.16 51.84
CA ARG A 181 -44.09 -9.29 52.50
C ARG A 181 -42.84 -10.02 52.98
N ASP A 182 -42.80 -11.35 52.86
CA ASP A 182 -41.66 -12.13 53.30
C ASP A 182 -40.62 -12.28 52.19
N LEU A 183 -39.35 -12.01 52.54
CA LEU A 183 -38.22 -12.14 51.63
C LEU A 183 -37.99 -13.63 51.34
N PRO A 184 -38.02 -14.08 50.07
CA PRO A 184 -37.89 -15.50 49.76
C PRO A 184 -36.50 -16.08 50.08
N PHE A 185 -35.46 -15.24 50.24
CA PHE A 185 -34.09 -15.69 50.53
C PHE A 185 -33.28 -14.68 51.36
N GLY A 186 -33.75 -14.35 52.57
CA GLY A 186 -32.96 -13.59 53.55
C GLY A 186 -32.53 -14.48 54.71
N GLU A 187 -31.31 -15.00 54.70
CA GLU A 187 -30.74 -15.54 55.93
C GLU A 187 -30.41 -14.37 56.87
N LYS A 188 -31.00 -14.38 58.07
CA LYS A 188 -30.49 -13.59 59.18
C LYS A 188 -29.24 -14.30 59.69
N ASN A 189 -28.09 -13.65 59.56
CA ASN A 189 -26.89 -14.01 60.34
C ASN A 189 -27.20 -13.99 61.85
#